data_AF-A0A9Q4JF43-F1
#
_entry.id   AF-A0A9Q4JF43-F1
#
_cell.length_a   1.000
_cell.length_b   1.000
_cell.length_c   1.000
_cell.angle_alpha   90.00
_cell.angle_beta   90.00
_cell.angle_gamma   90.00
#
_symmetry.space_group_name_H-M   'P 1'
#
loop_
_entity.id
_entity.type
_entity.pdbx_description
1 polymer ?
#
loop_
_entity_poly.entity_id
_entity_poly.type
_entity_poly.pdbx_seq_one_letter_code
_entity_poly.pdbx_strand_id
1 'polypeptide(L)'
;GGQPTLGFRLDIASIAKGCGYAHVLTASDKEGLSCALEKLSGLSGPVLLEIKVRIDSRDDLGRPTTTPVENKEHFMDFITNG
;
A
#
# COMPACT_ATOMS: atom_id res chain seq x y z
N GLY A 1 7.49 3.73 -12.39
CA GLY A 1 7.73 3.17 -11.05
C GLY A 1 9.22 2.98 -10.84
N GLY A 2 9.65 2.54 -9.66
CA GLY A 2 11.06 2.21 -9.40
C GLY A 2 11.94 3.34 -8.85
N GLN A 3 11.36 4.36 -8.20
CA GLN A 3 12.17 5.33 -7.47
C GLN A 3 13.00 4.60 -6.40
N PRO A 4 14.33 4.80 -6.33
CA PRO A 4 15.15 4.22 -5.28
C PRO A 4 14.67 4.69 -3.91
N THR A 5 14.44 3.74 -3.00
CA THR A 5 14.02 4.03 -1.63
C THR A 5 14.82 3.21 -0.63
N LEU A 6 14.99 3.74 0.58
CA LEU A 6 15.55 3.00 1.71
C LEU A 6 14.52 2.07 2.38
N GLY A 7 13.28 2.01 1.90
CA GLY A 7 12.15 1.34 2.53
C GLY A 7 12.44 -0.11 2.92
N PHE A 8 13.12 -0.89 2.05
CA PHE A 8 13.50 -2.27 2.36
C PHE A 8 14.60 -2.42 3.41
N ARG A 9 15.32 -1.34 3.72
CA ARG A 9 16.38 -1.28 4.74
C ARG A 9 15.90 -0.72 6.07
N LEU A 10 14.69 -0.13 6.09
CA LEU A 10 14.09 0.40 7.30
C LEU A 10 13.33 -0.72 8.02
N ASP A 11 13.49 -0.80 9.33
CA ASP A 11 12.62 -1.61 10.17
C ASP A 11 11.34 -0.83 10.48
N ILE A 12 10.43 -0.81 9.51
CA ILE A 12 9.12 -0.15 9.62
C ILE A 12 8.35 -0.66 10.84
N ALA A 13 8.52 -1.95 11.19
CA ALA A 13 7.81 -2.52 12.31
C ALA A 13 8.28 -1.96 13.66
N SER A 14 9.58 -1.81 13.85
CA SER A 14 10.14 -1.16 15.04
C SER A 14 9.76 0.32 15.13
N ILE A 15 9.79 1.04 14.00
CA ILE A 15 9.35 2.44 13.94
C ILE A 15 7.88 2.57 14.36
N ALA A 16 7.00 1.74 13.80
CA ALA A 16 5.57 1.77 14.10
C ALA A 16 5.30 1.49 15.59
N LYS A 17 5.98 0.49 16.18
CA LYS A 17 5.90 0.25 17.63
C LYS A 17 6.34 1.46 18.44
N GLY A 18 7.45 2.11 18.06
CA GLY A 18 7.93 3.34 18.69
C GLY A 18 6.95 4.52 18.58
N CYS A 19 6.13 4.55 17.52
CA CYS A 19 5.08 5.55 17.32
C CYS A 19 3.75 5.22 18.04
N GLY A 20 3.70 4.15 18.86
CA GLY A 20 2.52 3.81 19.65
C GLY A 20 1.49 2.93 18.94
N TYR A 21 1.85 2.28 17.84
CA TYR A 21 1.00 1.25 17.24
C TYR A 21 0.92 0.04 18.18
N ALA A 22 -0.30 -0.36 18.55
CA ALA A 22 -0.55 -1.49 19.44
C ALA A 22 -0.13 -2.82 18.80
N HIS A 23 -0.32 -2.92 17.48
CA HIS A 23 0.02 -4.12 16.73
C HIS A 23 0.72 -3.75 15.42
N VAL A 24 1.68 -4.59 15.04
CA VAL A 24 2.33 -4.51 13.74
C VAL A 24 2.40 -5.89 13.12
N LEU A 25 1.91 -5.99 11.89
CA LEU A 25 1.91 -7.19 11.05
C LEU A 25 2.74 -6.92 9.80
N THR A 26 3.38 -7.96 9.27
CA THR A 26 4.11 -7.88 7.99
C THR A 26 3.69 -9.05 7.10
N ALA A 27 3.50 -8.77 5.82
CA ALA A 27 3.23 -9.78 4.80
C ALA A 27 4.18 -9.58 3.60
N SER A 28 4.74 -10.67 3.09
CA SER A 28 5.65 -10.67 1.93
C SER A 28 5.17 -11.54 0.76
N ASP A 29 4.05 -12.23 0.94
CA ASP A 29 3.42 -13.10 -0.03
C ASP A 29 1.90 -13.07 0.15
N LYS A 30 1.19 -13.77 -0.75
CA LYS A 30 -0.27 -13.76 -0.80
C LYS A 30 -0.88 -14.45 0.41
N GLU A 31 -0.32 -15.57 0.83
CA GLU A 31 -0.77 -16.36 1.97
C GLU A 31 -0.61 -15.59 3.27
N GLY A 32 0.56 -14.96 3.48
CA GLY A 32 0.85 -14.10 4.61
C GLY A 32 -0.05 -12.86 4.64
N LEU A 33 -0.37 -12.28 3.47
CA LEU A 33 -1.33 -11.19 3.38
C LEU A 33 -2.72 -11.61 3.82
N SER A 34 -3.25 -12.73 3.31
CA SER A 34 -4.55 -13.26 3.72
C SER A 34 -4.60 -13.52 5.22
N CYS A 35 -3.58 -14.17 5.77
CA CYS A 35 -3.49 -14.43 7.21
C CYS A 35 -3.44 -13.15 8.05
N ALA A 36 -2.71 -12.13 7.59
CA ALA A 36 -2.62 -10.85 8.27
C ALA A 36 -3.96 -10.10 8.25
N LEU A 37 -4.70 -10.16 7.13
CA LEU A 37 -6.03 -9.59 7.00
C LEU A 37 -7.06 -10.28 7.89
N GLU A 38 -7.01 -11.60 8.01
CA GLU A 38 -7.86 -12.34 8.96
C GLU A 38 -7.59 -11.91 10.40
N LYS A 39 -6.31 -11.80 10.78
CA LYS A 39 -5.90 -11.35 12.12
C LYS A 39 -6.32 -9.91 12.43
N LEU A 40 -6.26 -9.01 11.44
CA LEU A 40 -6.61 -7.59 11.60
C LEU A 40 -8.01 -7.40 12.21
N SER A 41 -8.96 -8.26 11.86
CA SER A 41 -10.35 -8.18 12.35
C SER A 41 -10.50 -8.37 13.86
N GLY A 42 -9.55 -9.06 14.52
CA GLY A 42 -9.57 -9.34 15.95
C GLY A 42 -8.66 -8.45 16.79
N LEU A 43 -7.95 -7.50 16.18
CA LEU A 43 -7.00 -6.62 16.86
C LEU A 43 -7.67 -5.31 17.26
N SER A 44 -7.37 -4.83 18.46
CA SER A 44 -7.87 -3.56 18.99
C SER A 44 -6.76 -2.52 19.03
N GLY A 45 -7.13 -1.25 18.84
CA GLY A 45 -6.20 -0.13 18.80
C GLY A 45 -5.53 0.06 17.43
N PRO A 46 -4.56 0.99 17.32
CA PRO A 46 -3.89 1.29 16.07
C PRO A 46 -3.03 0.09 15.61
N VAL A 47 -3.33 -0.40 14.41
CA VAL A 47 -2.60 -1.52 13.78
C VAL A 47 -1.92 -1.04 12.50
N LEU A 48 -0.66 -1.43 12.32
CA LEU A 48 0.04 -1.28 11.05
C LEU A 48 0.21 -2.64 10.38
N LEU A 49 -0.14 -2.74 9.10
CA LEU A 49 0.19 -3.89 8.25
C LEU A 49 1.17 -3.44 7.16
N GLU A 50 2.42 -3.89 7.27
CA GLU A 50 3.45 -3.70 6.26
C GLU A 50 3.32 -4.76 5.17
N ILE A 51 3.07 -4.35 3.92
CA ILE A 51 2.99 -5.25 2.77
C ILE A 51 4.22 -5.05 1.91
N LYS A 52 5.09 -6.06 1.85
CA LYS A 52 6.32 -6.05 1.05
C LYS A 52 6.01 -6.50 -0.36
N VAL A 53 6.24 -5.62 -1.32
CA VAL A 53 6.02 -5.88 -2.75
C VAL A 53 7.35 -5.82 -3.50
N ARG A 54 7.42 -6.53 -4.63
CA ARG A 54 8.56 -6.43 -5.55
C ARG A 54 8.58 -5.03 -6.19
N ILE A 55 9.79 -4.53 -6.45
CA ILE A 55 10.00 -3.22 -7.11
C ILE A 55 9.53 -3.24 -8.57
N ASP A 56 9.56 -4.40 -9.21
CA ASP A 56 9.16 -4.56 -10.60
C ASP A 56 7.72 -4.07 -10.79
N SER A 57 7.56 -3.10 -11.68
CA SER A 57 6.26 -2.80 -12.25
C SER A 57 5.85 -3.95 -13.15
N ARG A 58 4.56 -4.27 -13.19
CA ARG A 58 4.06 -5.18 -14.23
C ARG A 58 4.39 -4.59 -15.61
N ASP A 59 4.62 -5.43 -16.61
CA ASP A 59 4.94 -4.96 -17.97
C ASP A 59 3.79 -4.18 -18.61
N ASP A 60 2.55 -4.42 -18.17
CA ASP A 60 1.34 -3.69 -18.58
C ASP A 60 1.07 -2.44 -17.73
N LEU A 61 1.90 -2.13 -16.73
CA LEU A 61 1.86 -0.89 -15.94
C LEU A 61 2.56 0.25 -16.71
N GLY A 62 2.05 0.53 -17.91
CA GLY A 62 2.45 1.67 -18.73
C GLY A 62 1.94 2.99 -18.16
N ARG A 63 2.36 4.12 -18.77
CA ARG A 63 1.65 5.38 -18.52
C ARG A 63 0.18 5.17 -18.90
N PRO A 64 -0.77 5.77 -18.15
CA PRO A 64 -2.14 5.89 -18.64
C PRO A 64 -2.09 6.37 -20.09
N THR A 65 -2.75 5.64 -20.97
CA THR A 65 -2.87 6.02 -22.39
C THR A 65 -3.78 7.24 -22.55
N THR A 66 -4.55 7.57 -21.51
CA THR A 66 -5.31 8.80 -21.40
C THR A 66 -4.38 10.00 -21.31
N THR A 67 -4.75 11.05 -22.03
CA THR A 67 -4.09 12.35 -21.93
C THR A 67 -4.34 12.96 -20.55
N PRO A 68 -3.47 13.88 -20.09
CA PRO A 68 -3.70 14.63 -18.86
C PRO A 68 -5.04 15.38 -18.84
N VAL A 69 -5.55 15.78 -20.01
CA VAL A 69 -6.85 16.48 -20.15
C VAL A 69 -8.00 15.51 -19.88
N GLU A 70 -8.03 14.35 -20.55
CA GLU A 70 -9.06 13.33 -20.33
C GLU A 70 -9.05 12.83 -18.88
N ASN A 71 -7.86 12.63 -18.29
CA ASN A 71 -7.75 12.21 -16.90
C ASN A 71 -8.30 13.26 -15.91
N LYS A 72 -8.14 14.56 -16.23
CA LYS A 72 -8.75 15.64 -15.46
C LYS A 72 -10.26 15.61 -15.59
N GLU A 73 -10.80 15.49 -16.80
CA GLU A 73 -12.25 15.48 -17.05
C GLU A 73 -12.92 14.31 -16.32
N HIS A 74 -12.37 13.10 -16.47
CA HIS A 74 -12.87 11.90 -15.77
C HIS A 74 -12.86 12.06 -14.24
N PHE A 75 -11.83 12.70 -13.69
CA PHE A 75 -11.76 12.95 -12.24
C PHE A 75 -12.83 13.94 -11.79
N MET A 76 -13.03 15.05 -12.51
CA MET A 76 -14.03 16.06 -12.14
C MET A 76 -15.45 15.51 -12.26
N ASP A 77 -15.71 14.69 -13.28
CA ASP A 77 -16.99 14.00 -13.44
C ASP A 77 -17.24 13.01 -12.30
N PHE A 78 -16.23 12.21 -11.92
CA PHE A 78 -16.32 11.29 -10.79
C PHE A 78 -16.64 12.00 -9.47
N ILE A 79 -16.05 13.16 -9.21
CA ILE A 79 -16.31 13.92 -7.97
C ILE A 79 -17.69 14.60 -7.99
N THR A 80 -18.18 15.00 -9.17
CA THR A 80 -19.44 15.75 -9.28
C THR A 80 -20.65 14.83 -9.37
N ASN A 81 -20.50 13.66 -9.97
CA ASN A 81 -21.60 12.73 -10.28
C ASN A 81 -21.45 11.34 -9.63
N GLY A 82 -20.38 11.10 -8.86
CA GLY A 82 -20.11 9.84 -8.15
C GLY A 82 -20.52 9.84 -6.68
#